data_AF-A0A4P7A3S0-F1
#
_entry.id   AF-A0A4P7A3S0-F1
#
_cell.length_a   1.000
_cell.length_b   1.000
_cell.length_c   1.000
_cell.angle_alpha   90.00
_cell.angle_beta   90.00
_cell.angle_gamma   90.00
#
_symmetry.space_group_name_H-M   'P 1'
#
loop_
_entity.id
_entity.type
_entity.pdbx_description
1 polymer ?
#
loop_
_entity_poly.entity_id
_entity_poly.type
_entity_poly.pdbx_seq_one_letter_code
_entity_poly.pdbx_strand_id
1 'polypeptide(L)'
;MKIQFEDWSTQQDFSSRTSDLFKESILCYRSRAYKGALLFSFLSFQNIIMERILNAKIPPTALTYEKKWIEINSKLRDEDKSDGQVIESIIMQKPFDIFNLSEDTRNQYIYWKNRRNDCAHGKENKIDYSHIESFWLFIESNLEKFNVNGGVSHLIEKVKNHFDITRTPSDKNPSYLIKIIPEVMIPLELKDFLETTYENVISKKTFHYDDANVLTFYKELLNLKQEFLPYVLNYFKENKSLLINLLAIETSLIYQFKTDPVFIRMVWKTELKNSFSHYRIVVSLLRYKLIPKDQFEEFVIAITENNSDTFFVDISAENQVEFNVLKESIFLKTVGDIAFHSDFPKINSFDWARENKNLLCHYLRIYNFNEDVVRALYSTFSKPNYPWQFGKTLVELFEQEPELFEYYTMIADLHSIEIPSYFQKRLGI
;
A
#
# COMPACT_ATOMS: atom_id res chain seq x y z
N MET A 1 12.11 2.54 -43.87
CA MET A 1 12.51 1.86 -42.63
C MET A 1 12.14 2.76 -41.48
N LYS A 2 11.26 2.32 -40.58
CA LYS A 2 11.00 3.05 -39.32
C LYS A 2 12.22 2.87 -38.42
N ILE A 3 12.66 3.96 -37.81
CA ILE A 3 13.83 3.99 -36.93
C ILE A 3 13.30 3.77 -35.51
N GLN A 4 13.92 2.91 -34.71
CA GLN A 4 13.47 2.62 -33.33
C GLN A 4 13.27 3.90 -32.50
N PHE A 5 14.21 4.84 -32.60
CA PHE A 5 14.14 6.13 -31.92
C PHE A 5 12.93 6.97 -32.34
N GLU A 6 12.47 6.87 -33.59
CA GLU A 6 11.27 7.58 -34.04
C GLU A 6 10.04 7.06 -33.30
N ASP A 7 9.86 5.74 -33.22
CA ASP A 7 8.74 5.16 -32.48
C ASP A 7 8.84 5.50 -30.98
N TRP A 8 10.04 5.42 -30.37
CA TRP A 8 10.25 5.85 -28.98
C TRP A 8 9.88 7.31 -28.76
N SER A 9 10.36 8.22 -29.62
CA SER A 9 10.15 9.66 -29.47
C SER A 9 8.67 10.05 -29.56
N THR A 10 7.89 9.34 -30.39
CA THR A 10 6.44 9.58 -30.51
C THR A 10 5.62 9.09 -29.32
N GLN A 11 6.18 8.22 -28.49
CA GLN A 11 5.53 7.71 -27.27
C GLN A 11 5.75 8.65 -26.07
N GLN A 12 6.66 9.62 -26.18
CA GLN A 12 6.96 10.57 -25.12
C GLN A 12 6.05 11.80 -25.20
N ASP A 13 5.72 12.38 -24.05
CA ASP A 13 4.94 13.63 -23.95
C ASP A 13 5.87 14.85 -24.06
N PHE A 14 6.48 15.03 -25.23
CA PHE A 14 7.38 16.15 -25.50
C PHE A 14 6.62 17.40 -25.95
N SER A 15 7.17 18.58 -25.62
CA SER A 15 6.67 19.85 -26.16
C SER A 15 6.70 19.87 -27.69
N SER A 16 5.88 20.73 -28.31
CA SER A 16 5.85 20.87 -29.78
C SER A 16 7.24 21.20 -30.34
N ARG A 17 7.95 22.13 -29.69
CA ARG A 17 9.33 22.51 -30.06
C ARG A 17 10.29 21.31 -30.01
N THR A 18 10.28 20.55 -28.92
CA THR A 18 11.13 19.36 -28.78
C THR A 18 10.80 18.33 -29.85
N SER A 19 9.52 18.08 -30.08
CA SER A 19 9.03 17.13 -31.08
C SER A 19 9.47 17.51 -32.48
N ASP A 20 9.39 18.80 -32.83
CA ASP A 20 9.80 19.29 -34.15
C ASP A 20 11.33 19.19 -34.34
N LEU A 21 12.13 19.48 -33.31
CA LEU A 21 13.58 19.28 -33.36
C LEU A 21 13.96 17.80 -33.55
N PHE A 22 13.26 16.86 -32.90
CA PHE A 22 13.51 15.44 -33.14
C PHE A 22 13.09 15.00 -34.54
N LYS A 23 11.98 15.50 -35.07
CA LYS A 23 11.59 15.24 -36.47
C LYS A 23 12.66 15.73 -37.44
N GLU A 24 13.20 16.93 -37.25
CA GLU A 24 14.31 17.46 -38.05
C GLU A 24 15.57 16.60 -37.93
N SER A 25 15.86 16.12 -36.72
CA SER A 25 16.99 15.20 -36.50
C SER A 25 16.82 13.90 -37.29
N ILE A 26 15.63 13.30 -37.25
CA ILE A 26 15.30 12.06 -37.97
C ILE A 26 15.33 12.29 -39.48
N LEU A 27 14.85 13.43 -39.97
CA LEU A 27 14.91 13.80 -41.37
C LEU A 27 16.36 13.93 -41.86
N CYS A 28 17.22 14.59 -41.07
CA CYS A 28 18.64 14.69 -41.35
C CYS A 28 19.32 13.31 -41.39
N TYR A 29 19.00 12.44 -40.42
CA TYR A 29 19.54 11.09 -40.35
C TYR A 29 19.16 10.27 -41.60
N ARG A 30 17.88 10.31 -42.00
CA ARG A 30 17.39 9.65 -43.23
C ARG A 30 18.08 10.16 -44.50
N SER A 31 18.40 11.45 -44.52
CA SER A 31 19.10 12.10 -45.63
C SER A 31 20.63 11.93 -45.57
N ARG A 32 21.15 11.14 -44.61
CA ARG A 32 22.59 10.96 -44.34
C ARG A 32 23.33 12.25 -43.96
N ALA A 33 22.60 13.29 -43.57
CA ALA A 33 23.14 14.52 -43.02
C ALA A 33 23.45 14.35 -41.53
N TYR A 34 24.37 13.44 -41.19
CA TYR A 34 24.61 12.98 -39.82
C TYR A 34 25.05 14.09 -38.86
N LYS A 35 25.82 15.08 -39.33
CA LYS A 35 26.15 16.26 -38.51
C LYS A 35 24.90 17.05 -38.12
N GLY A 36 23.98 17.24 -39.06
CA GLY A 36 22.68 17.88 -38.81
C GLY A 36 21.81 17.05 -37.87
N ALA A 37 21.77 15.73 -38.07
CA ALA A 37 21.04 14.82 -37.21
C ALA A 37 21.51 14.92 -35.75
N LEU A 38 22.82 14.87 -35.50
CA LEU A 38 23.38 14.99 -34.16
C LEU A 38 23.11 16.38 -33.54
N LEU A 39 23.22 17.45 -34.33
CA LEU A 39 22.91 18.81 -33.89
C LEU A 39 21.46 18.94 -33.40
N PHE A 40 20.49 18.54 -34.22
CA PHE A 40 19.07 18.62 -33.86
C PHE A 40 18.69 17.67 -32.72
N SER A 41 19.28 16.47 -32.64
CA SER A 41 19.11 15.59 -31.49
C SER A 41 19.62 16.25 -30.20
N PHE A 42 20.79 16.89 -30.25
CA PHE A 42 21.37 17.52 -29.07
C PHE A 42 20.55 18.74 -28.64
N LEU A 43 20.07 19.54 -29.59
CA LEU A 43 19.17 20.66 -29.33
C LEU A 43 17.86 20.20 -28.69
N SER A 44 17.27 19.10 -29.20
CA SER A 44 16.07 18.51 -28.60
C SER A 44 16.32 18.10 -27.15
N PHE A 45 17.44 17.42 -26.89
CA PHE A 45 17.83 17.00 -25.55
C PHE A 45 18.07 18.18 -24.60
N GLN A 46 18.76 19.24 -25.06
CA GLN A 46 18.92 20.48 -24.29
C GLN A 46 17.57 21.14 -23.97
N ASN A 47 16.66 21.18 -24.95
CA ASN A 47 15.35 21.79 -24.77
C ASN A 47 14.52 21.07 -23.70
N ILE A 48 14.54 19.73 -23.67
CA ILE A 48 13.87 18.95 -22.61
C ILE A 48 14.43 19.32 -21.23
N ILE A 49 15.76 19.38 -21.11
CA ILE A 49 16.41 19.69 -19.83
C ILE A 49 16.10 21.12 -19.38
N MET A 50 16.14 22.08 -20.32
CA MET A 50 15.75 23.47 -20.07
C MET A 50 14.31 23.56 -19.57
N GLU A 51 13.36 22.92 -20.26
CA GLU A 51 11.96 22.89 -19.87
C GLU A 51 11.78 22.30 -18.47
N ARG A 52 12.50 21.23 -18.14
CA ARG A 52 12.48 20.65 -16.78
C ARG A 52 13.00 21.60 -15.72
N ILE A 53 14.06 22.36 -15.98
CA ILE A 53 14.57 23.38 -15.04
C ILE A 53 13.56 24.51 -14.88
N LEU A 54 13.02 25.04 -15.98
CA LEU A 54 12.08 26.17 -15.97
C LEU A 54 10.72 25.81 -15.34
N ASN A 55 10.28 24.57 -15.51
CA ASN A 55 9.03 24.05 -14.92
C ASN A 55 9.22 23.58 -13.48
N ALA A 56 10.46 23.37 -13.02
CA ALA A 56 10.73 23.04 -11.63
C ALA A 56 10.36 24.22 -10.74
N LYS A 57 9.24 24.08 -10.02
CA LYS A 57 8.71 25.12 -9.12
C LYS A 57 9.65 25.43 -7.95
N ILE A 58 10.67 24.60 -7.73
CA ILE A 58 11.46 24.57 -6.50
C ILE A 58 12.92 24.29 -6.83
N PRO A 59 13.88 25.06 -6.28
CA PRO A 59 15.29 24.80 -6.49
C PRO A 59 15.71 23.44 -5.89
N PRO A 60 16.74 22.79 -6.47
CA PRO A 60 17.43 21.67 -5.85
C PRO A 60 17.87 21.99 -4.41
N THR A 61 17.75 21.01 -3.51
CA THR A 61 17.93 21.14 -2.06
C THR A 61 19.31 21.64 -1.66
N ALA A 62 20.30 21.45 -2.52
CA ALA A 62 21.68 21.88 -2.31
C ALA A 62 21.92 23.34 -2.78
N LEU A 63 21.08 23.90 -3.66
CA LEU A 63 21.09 25.33 -4.00
C LEU A 63 20.48 26.15 -2.85
N THR A 64 21.19 26.30 -1.73
CA THR A 64 20.82 27.17 -0.59
C THR A 64 20.96 28.66 -0.87
N TYR A 65 20.88 29.09 -2.13
CA TYR A 65 20.78 30.49 -2.52
C TYR A 65 19.70 30.66 -3.58
N GLU A 66 18.52 31.11 -3.16
CA GLU A 66 17.40 31.54 -4.02
C GLU A 66 17.89 32.45 -5.16
N LYS A 67 18.85 33.34 -4.86
CA LYS A 67 19.52 34.21 -5.85
C LYS A 67 20.15 33.44 -7.03
N LYS A 68 20.83 32.32 -6.77
CA LYS A 68 21.49 31.53 -7.81
C LYS A 68 20.47 30.79 -8.66
N TRP A 69 19.38 30.29 -8.07
CA TRP A 69 18.30 29.68 -8.84
C TRP A 69 17.58 30.69 -9.73
N ILE A 70 17.32 31.90 -9.21
CA ILE A 70 16.77 33.02 -9.99
C ILE A 70 17.72 33.39 -11.15
N GLU A 71 19.02 33.43 -10.89
CA GLU A 71 20.03 33.71 -11.93
C GLU A 71 20.02 32.64 -13.03
N ILE A 72 20.01 31.36 -12.66
CA ILE A 72 19.93 30.25 -13.61
C ILE A 72 18.65 30.35 -14.44
N ASN A 73 17.49 30.56 -13.80
CA ASN A 73 16.22 30.74 -14.50
C ASN A 73 16.22 31.96 -15.43
N SER A 74 16.83 33.06 -15.00
CA SER A 74 16.98 34.28 -15.82
C SER A 74 17.82 34.01 -17.07
N LYS A 75 18.97 33.35 -16.90
CA LYS A 75 19.86 32.96 -18.01
C LYS A 75 19.24 31.93 -18.95
N LEU A 76 18.37 31.03 -18.47
CA LEU A 76 17.64 30.08 -19.30
C LEU A 76 16.54 30.74 -20.14
N ARG A 77 16.02 31.89 -19.73
CA ARG A 77 15.03 32.68 -20.48
C ARG A 77 15.67 33.65 -21.49
N ASP A 78 16.99 33.81 -21.42
CA ASP A 78 17.80 34.59 -22.35
C ASP A 78 18.31 33.65 -23.46
N GLU A 79 17.81 33.84 -24.69
CA GLU A 79 18.10 32.93 -25.81
C GLU A 79 19.61 32.79 -26.06
N ASP A 80 20.38 33.87 -25.91
CA ASP A 80 21.83 33.88 -26.14
C ASP A 80 22.62 33.10 -25.08
N LYS A 81 22.04 32.90 -23.90
CA LYS A 81 22.69 32.25 -22.75
C LYS A 81 22.14 30.88 -22.43
N SER A 82 20.93 30.57 -22.92
CA SER A 82 20.18 29.36 -22.58
C SER A 82 20.99 28.08 -22.80
N ASP A 83 21.56 27.90 -23.99
CA ASP A 83 22.41 26.74 -24.36
C ASP A 83 23.58 26.54 -23.38
N GLY A 84 24.32 27.61 -23.07
CA GLY A 84 25.44 27.56 -22.14
C GLY A 84 25.00 27.23 -20.72
N GLN A 85 23.89 27.82 -20.29
CA GLN A 85 23.36 27.63 -18.95
C GLN A 85 22.84 26.20 -18.72
N VAL A 86 22.20 25.56 -19.71
CA VAL A 86 21.78 24.15 -19.60
C VAL A 86 23.00 23.24 -19.42
N ILE A 87 24.05 23.44 -20.21
CA ILE A 87 25.32 22.70 -20.08
C ILE A 87 25.89 22.88 -18.68
N GLU A 88 25.99 24.11 -18.19
CA GLU A 88 26.46 24.42 -16.84
C GLU A 88 25.64 23.69 -15.77
N SER A 89 24.30 23.72 -15.88
CA SER A 89 23.39 23.05 -14.95
C SER A 89 23.60 21.54 -14.88
N ILE A 90 23.95 20.90 -16.00
CA ILE A 90 24.23 19.45 -16.08
C ILE A 90 25.60 19.10 -15.49
N ILE A 91 26.61 19.97 -15.59
CA ILE A 91 27.95 19.70 -15.05
C ILE A 91 28.13 20.16 -13.61
N MET A 92 27.22 20.99 -13.08
CA MET A 92 27.26 21.46 -11.69
C MET A 92 27.32 20.29 -10.71
N GLN A 93 28.35 20.29 -9.86
CA GLN A 93 28.54 19.33 -8.78
C GLN A 93 28.09 19.91 -7.44
N LYS A 94 28.08 19.05 -6.41
CA LYS A 94 27.73 19.45 -5.04
C LYS A 94 28.59 20.64 -4.57
N PRO A 95 28.02 21.58 -3.80
CA PRO A 95 26.66 21.59 -3.27
C PRO A 95 25.65 22.24 -4.23
N PHE A 96 25.91 22.40 -5.53
CA PHE A 96 25.01 23.12 -6.44
C PHE A 96 24.42 22.25 -7.54
N ASP A 97 24.42 20.94 -7.35
CA ASP A 97 23.94 19.97 -8.32
C ASP A 97 22.44 20.14 -8.56
N ILE A 98 22.07 20.38 -9.83
CA ILE A 98 20.68 20.47 -10.24
C ILE A 98 20.07 19.08 -10.44
N PHE A 99 20.87 18.13 -10.89
CA PHE A 99 20.44 16.79 -11.26
C PHE A 99 21.22 15.75 -10.45
N ASN A 100 20.56 14.65 -10.08
CA ASN A 100 21.19 13.50 -9.42
C ASN A 100 21.93 12.61 -10.43
N LEU A 101 22.97 13.15 -11.06
CA LEU A 101 23.76 12.44 -12.07
C LEU A 101 25.05 11.90 -11.49
N SER A 102 25.34 10.63 -11.79
CA SER A 102 26.66 10.03 -11.56
C SER A 102 27.74 10.75 -12.36
N GLU A 103 28.99 10.64 -11.91
CA GLU A 103 30.14 11.20 -12.64
C GLU A 103 30.26 10.62 -14.05
N ASP A 104 30.01 9.31 -14.21
CA ASP A 104 29.99 8.64 -15.50
C ASP A 104 28.94 9.22 -16.45
N THR A 105 27.71 9.43 -15.98
CA THR A 105 26.64 10.05 -16.81
C THR A 105 27.00 11.47 -17.24
N ARG A 106 27.67 12.24 -16.37
CA ARG A 106 28.17 13.59 -16.72
C ARG A 106 29.29 13.52 -17.77
N ASN A 107 30.19 12.56 -17.66
CA ASN A 107 31.26 12.36 -18.63
C ASN A 107 30.71 11.94 -20.00
N GLN A 108 29.72 11.05 -20.03
CA GLN A 108 29.01 10.68 -21.27
C GLN A 108 28.29 11.90 -21.89
N TYR A 109 27.66 12.74 -21.07
CA TYR A 109 27.08 13.99 -21.55
C TYR A 109 28.13 14.93 -22.17
N ILE A 110 29.29 15.10 -21.51
CA ILE A 110 30.40 15.93 -22.01
C ILE A 110 30.92 15.37 -23.35
N TYR A 111 30.99 14.06 -23.50
CA TYR A 111 31.33 13.43 -24.78
C TYR A 111 30.37 13.88 -25.90
N TRP A 112 29.05 13.83 -25.67
CA TRP A 112 28.06 14.25 -26.67
C TRP A 112 28.10 15.75 -26.97
N LYS A 113 28.31 16.59 -25.94
CA LYS A 113 28.57 18.03 -26.13
C LYS A 113 29.76 18.27 -27.06
N ASN A 114 30.85 17.53 -26.88
CA ASN A 114 32.04 17.66 -27.71
C ASN A 114 31.78 17.23 -29.17
N ARG A 115 31.01 16.16 -29.39
CA ARG A 115 30.58 15.73 -30.74
C ARG A 115 29.64 16.74 -31.41
N ARG A 116 28.73 17.37 -30.65
CA ARG A 116 27.91 18.50 -31.13
C ARG A 116 28.78 19.67 -31.57
N ASN A 117 29.81 20.01 -30.81
CA ASN A 117 30.75 21.08 -31.16
C ASN A 117 31.56 20.76 -32.42
N ASP A 118 31.93 19.48 -32.63
CA ASP A 118 32.56 19.05 -33.89
C ASP A 118 31.63 19.28 -35.09
N CYS A 119 30.32 19.04 -34.93
CA CYS A 119 29.32 19.29 -35.96
C CYS A 119 29.15 20.79 -36.25
N ALA A 120 29.00 21.61 -35.21
CA ALA A 120 28.72 23.05 -35.34
C ALA A 120 29.91 23.84 -35.94
N HIS A 121 31.14 23.49 -35.58
CA HIS A 121 32.34 24.20 -36.02
C HIS A 121 33.04 23.56 -37.23
N GLY A 122 32.41 22.57 -37.86
CA GLY A 122 32.95 21.94 -39.07
C GLY A 122 34.30 21.25 -38.86
N LYS A 123 34.60 20.77 -37.64
CA LYS A 123 35.87 20.08 -37.35
C LYS A 123 36.00 18.79 -38.17
N GLU A 124 37.25 18.36 -38.38
CA GLU A 124 37.60 17.21 -39.21
C GLU A 124 37.12 15.85 -38.66
N ASN A 125 36.72 15.79 -37.38
CA ASN A 125 36.21 14.57 -36.78
C ASN A 125 35.00 14.02 -37.57
N LYS A 126 35.10 12.76 -37.98
CA LYS A 126 34.03 12.08 -38.71
C LYS A 126 32.83 11.84 -37.79
N ILE A 127 31.65 12.26 -38.25
CA ILE A 127 30.36 11.96 -37.62
C ILE A 127 29.58 11.10 -38.60
N ASP A 128 29.09 9.96 -38.12
CA ASP A 128 28.46 8.91 -38.94
C ASP A 128 27.25 8.34 -38.20
N TYR A 129 26.41 7.54 -38.88
CA TYR A 129 25.14 7.01 -38.35
C TYR A 129 25.28 6.39 -36.94
N SER A 130 26.37 5.68 -36.67
CA SER A 130 26.63 5.02 -35.39
C SER A 130 26.69 6.01 -34.21
N HIS A 131 27.16 7.23 -34.43
CA HIS A 131 27.19 8.27 -33.41
C HIS A 131 25.77 8.75 -33.06
N ILE A 132 24.90 8.84 -34.06
CA ILE A 132 23.53 9.32 -33.88
C ILE A 132 22.73 8.27 -33.13
N GLU A 133 22.82 7.01 -33.56
CA GLU A 133 22.15 5.89 -32.89
C GLU A 133 22.66 5.70 -31.46
N SER A 134 23.97 5.82 -31.23
CA SER A 134 24.54 5.76 -29.88
C SER A 134 24.06 6.92 -29.01
N PHE A 135 23.88 8.11 -29.59
CA PHE A 135 23.34 9.25 -28.84
C PHE A 135 21.85 9.07 -28.52
N TRP A 136 21.08 8.53 -29.45
CA TRP A 136 19.69 8.15 -29.22
C TRP A 136 19.55 7.13 -28.10
N LEU A 137 20.37 6.08 -28.10
CA LEU A 137 20.42 5.11 -27.00
C LEU A 137 20.80 5.77 -25.67
N PHE A 138 21.73 6.73 -25.69
CA PHE A 138 22.06 7.52 -24.49
C PHE A 138 20.85 8.31 -23.97
N ILE A 139 20.10 8.98 -24.86
CA ILE A 139 18.87 9.71 -24.50
C ILE A 139 17.85 8.73 -23.92
N GLU A 140 17.52 7.65 -24.64
CA GLU A 140 16.57 6.63 -24.21
C GLU A 140 16.92 6.06 -22.81
N SER A 141 18.22 5.80 -22.57
CA SER A 141 18.69 5.15 -21.33
C SER A 141 18.87 6.09 -20.14
N ASN A 142 19.01 7.40 -20.39
CA ASN A 142 19.41 8.34 -19.33
C ASN A 142 18.49 9.54 -19.17
N LEU A 143 17.56 9.81 -20.10
CA LEU A 143 16.73 11.01 -20.05
C LEU A 143 16.03 11.16 -18.70
N GLU A 144 15.50 10.08 -18.11
CA GLU A 144 14.83 10.11 -16.80
C GLU A 144 15.72 10.60 -15.65
N LYS A 145 17.04 10.40 -15.73
CA LYS A 145 17.99 10.84 -14.70
C LYS A 145 18.21 12.36 -14.70
N PHE A 146 17.86 13.05 -15.77
CA PHE A 146 17.94 14.52 -15.89
C PHE A 146 16.68 15.19 -15.32
N ASN A 147 16.28 14.80 -14.10
CA ASN A 147 15.22 15.43 -13.32
C ASN A 147 15.81 16.25 -12.16
N VAL A 148 15.18 17.38 -11.84
CA VAL A 148 15.71 18.35 -10.86
C VAL A 148 15.66 17.77 -9.44
N ASN A 149 16.83 17.63 -8.80
CA ASN A 149 17.11 16.93 -7.53
C ASN A 149 16.36 17.50 -6.30
N GLY A 150 15.67 18.64 -6.43
CA GLY A 150 14.89 19.26 -5.37
C GLY A 150 13.58 18.56 -5.05
N GLY A 151 13.07 17.71 -5.96
CA GLY A 151 11.74 17.12 -5.85
C GLY A 151 11.55 16.26 -4.59
N VAL A 152 12.43 15.29 -4.36
CA VAL A 152 12.26 14.29 -3.28
C VAL A 152 12.47 14.90 -1.89
N SER A 153 13.60 15.59 -1.65
CA SER A 153 13.83 16.20 -0.33
C SER A 153 12.83 17.31 -0.01
N HIS A 154 12.36 18.05 -1.02
CA HIS A 154 11.27 19.00 -0.81
C HIS A 154 9.94 18.30 -0.56
N LEU A 155 9.66 17.18 -1.20
CA LEU A 155 8.49 16.36 -0.90
C LEU A 155 8.55 15.88 0.56
N ILE A 156 9.70 15.40 1.04
CA ILE A 156 9.89 15.03 2.45
C ILE A 156 9.60 16.21 3.37
N GLU A 157 10.10 17.42 3.07
CA GLU A 157 9.81 18.62 3.85
C GLU A 157 8.33 19.02 3.79
N LYS A 158 7.65 18.84 2.64
CA LYS A 158 6.20 19.02 2.52
C LYS A 158 5.42 18.02 3.36
N VAL A 159 5.84 16.76 3.39
CA VAL A 159 5.25 15.72 4.26
C VAL A 159 5.47 16.10 5.72
N LYS A 160 6.67 16.55 6.09
CA LYS A 160 6.98 17.03 7.43
C LYS A 160 6.09 18.20 7.87
N ASN A 161 5.86 19.16 6.97
CA ASN A 161 4.99 20.31 7.23
C ASN A 161 3.51 19.94 7.29
N HIS A 162 3.11 18.90 6.54
CA HIS A 162 1.77 18.36 6.59
C HIS A 162 1.46 17.73 7.95
N PHE A 163 2.39 16.96 8.50
CA PHE A 163 2.28 16.35 9.83
C PHE A 163 2.77 17.28 10.96
N ASP A 164 2.81 18.60 10.72
CA ASP A 164 3.06 19.59 11.76
C ASP A 164 1.77 20.34 12.05
N ILE A 165 1.13 20.03 13.19
CA ILE A 165 -0.13 20.63 13.63
C ILE A 165 -0.03 22.16 13.81
N THR A 166 1.18 22.70 13.97
CA THR A 166 1.40 24.16 14.05
C THR A 166 1.38 24.83 12.67
N ARG A 167 1.54 24.04 11.59
CA ARG A 167 1.62 24.51 10.20
C ARG A 167 0.44 24.08 9.35
N THR A 168 -0.10 22.90 9.61
CA THR A 168 -1.15 22.27 8.82
C THR A 168 -2.24 21.71 9.74
N PRO A 169 -3.53 21.97 9.47
CA PRO A 169 -4.64 21.35 10.20
C PRO A 169 -4.56 19.82 10.16
N SER A 170 -4.87 19.17 11.27
CA SER A 170 -4.74 17.71 11.41
C SER A 170 -5.69 16.91 10.53
N ASP A 171 -6.76 17.53 10.02
CA ASP A 171 -7.78 16.95 9.13
C ASP A 171 -7.48 17.18 7.64
N LYS A 172 -6.42 17.91 7.30
CA LYS A 172 -6.07 18.17 5.91
C LYS A 172 -5.68 16.86 5.23
N ASN A 173 -6.34 16.54 4.12
CA ASN A 173 -6.05 15.33 3.36
C ASN A 173 -4.66 15.38 2.65
N PRO A 174 -3.85 14.31 2.72
CA PRO A 174 -2.51 14.23 2.12
C PRO A 174 -2.44 13.96 0.61
N SER A 175 -3.56 13.75 -0.12
CA SER A 175 -3.55 13.37 -1.55
C SER A 175 -2.73 14.32 -2.44
N TYR A 176 -2.60 15.61 -2.08
CA TYR A 176 -1.78 16.56 -2.83
C TYR A 176 -0.28 16.24 -2.78
N LEU A 177 0.19 15.57 -1.72
CA LEU A 177 1.56 15.07 -1.61
C LEU A 177 1.76 13.86 -2.50
N ILE A 178 0.78 12.95 -2.50
CA ILE A 178 0.84 11.71 -3.27
C ILE A 178 0.90 11.99 -4.77
N LYS A 179 0.16 12.99 -5.25
CA LYS A 179 0.20 13.42 -6.66
C LYS A 179 1.58 13.89 -7.13
N ILE A 180 2.44 14.36 -6.22
CA ILE A 180 3.79 14.84 -6.55
C ILE A 180 4.76 13.66 -6.74
N ILE A 181 4.52 12.50 -6.10
CA ILE A 181 5.43 11.35 -6.12
C ILE A 181 5.85 10.97 -7.56
N PRO A 182 4.92 10.74 -8.51
CA PRO A 182 5.30 10.36 -9.87
C PRO A 182 5.99 11.46 -10.67
N GLU A 183 6.00 12.71 -10.19
CA GLU A 183 6.67 13.85 -10.82
C GLU A 183 8.12 13.98 -10.37
N VAL A 184 8.48 13.43 -9.20
CA VAL A 184 9.76 13.71 -8.54
C VAL A 184 10.65 12.49 -8.34
N MET A 185 10.11 11.28 -8.49
CA MET A 185 10.87 10.04 -8.34
C MET A 185 10.33 8.94 -9.26
N ILE A 186 11.18 7.95 -9.52
CA ILE A 186 10.77 6.71 -10.22
C ILE A 186 10.32 5.63 -9.22
N PRO A 187 9.60 4.58 -9.64
CA PRO A 187 9.09 3.55 -8.72
C PRO A 187 10.15 2.87 -7.85
N LEU A 188 11.37 2.68 -8.39
CA LEU A 188 12.48 2.02 -7.67
C LEU A 188 12.95 2.81 -6.44
N GLU A 189 12.76 4.14 -6.44
CA GLU A 189 13.17 5.05 -5.36
C GLU A 189 12.09 5.18 -4.27
N LEU A 190 10.89 4.64 -4.50
CA LEU A 190 9.76 4.81 -3.59
C LEU A 190 10.05 4.24 -2.20
N LYS A 191 10.71 3.08 -2.13
CA LYS A 191 11.03 2.43 -0.85
C LYS A 191 11.90 3.34 0.01
N ASP A 192 13.02 3.80 -0.54
CA ASP A 192 13.96 4.69 0.17
C ASP A 192 13.27 5.99 0.60
N PHE A 193 12.39 6.55 -0.24
CA PHE A 193 11.57 7.70 0.12
C PHE A 193 10.64 7.42 1.30
N LEU A 194 9.93 6.29 1.31
CA LEU A 194 9.00 5.92 2.38
C LEU A 194 9.73 5.63 3.70
N GLU A 195 10.87 4.95 3.66
CA GLU A 195 11.73 4.71 4.83
C GLU A 195 12.26 6.03 5.38
N THR A 196 12.80 6.90 4.52
CA THR A 196 13.30 8.21 4.91
C THR A 196 12.19 9.09 5.50
N THR A 197 11.00 9.04 4.92
CA THR A 197 9.82 9.77 5.41
C THR A 197 9.41 9.26 6.78
N TYR A 198 9.35 7.94 6.96
CA TYR A 198 9.03 7.35 8.24
C TYR A 198 10.05 7.78 9.31
N GLU A 199 11.34 7.60 9.05
CA GLU A 199 12.42 7.89 10.00
C GLU A 199 12.54 9.38 10.36
N ASN A 200 12.27 10.28 9.42
CA ASN A 200 12.50 11.71 9.62
C ASN A 200 11.26 12.50 9.99
N VAL A 201 10.07 11.97 9.71
CA VAL A 201 8.81 12.67 9.93
C VAL A 201 7.93 11.94 10.92
N ILE A 202 7.67 10.66 10.68
CA ILE A 202 6.64 9.91 11.41
C ILE A 202 7.19 9.42 12.75
N SER A 203 8.34 8.73 12.76
CA SER A 203 8.91 8.11 13.97
C SER A 203 9.49 9.11 14.98
N LYS A 204 9.89 10.31 14.52
CA LYS A 204 10.48 11.37 15.37
C LYS A 204 9.45 12.21 16.12
N LYS A 205 8.17 12.06 15.81
CA LYS A 205 7.07 12.75 16.50
C LYS A 205 6.23 11.70 17.25
N THR A 206 5.38 12.15 18.17
CA THR A 206 4.39 11.35 18.91
C THR A 206 3.33 10.64 18.04
N PHE A 207 3.56 10.52 16.73
CA PHE A 207 2.67 9.87 15.78
C PHE A 207 3.11 8.40 15.64
N HIS A 208 2.26 7.49 16.06
CA HIS A 208 2.44 6.07 15.80
C HIS A 208 1.65 5.67 14.55
N TYR A 209 1.85 4.44 14.07
CA TYR A 209 1.11 3.90 12.92
C TYR A 209 -0.41 3.75 13.16
N ASP A 210 -0.93 4.23 14.29
CA ASP A 210 -2.35 4.31 14.63
C ASP A 210 -2.95 5.71 14.38
N ASP A 211 -2.12 6.72 14.07
CA ASP A 211 -2.61 8.06 13.74
C ASP A 211 -3.40 8.04 12.42
N ALA A 212 -4.65 8.51 12.48
CA ALA A 212 -5.57 8.47 11.35
C ALA A 212 -5.06 9.25 10.11
N ASN A 213 -4.33 10.34 10.30
CA ASN A 213 -3.78 11.12 9.20
C ASN A 213 -2.57 10.40 8.58
N VAL A 214 -1.72 9.77 9.41
CA VAL A 214 -0.63 8.91 8.93
C VAL A 214 -1.17 7.74 8.12
N LEU A 215 -2.18 7.03 8.62
CA LEU A 215 -2.83 5.94 7.91
C LEU A 215 -3.50 6.41 6.61
N THR A 216 -4.08 7.61 6.59
CA THR A 216 -4.63 8.21 5.38
C THR A 216 -3.54 8.48 4.34
N PHE A 217 -2.36 8.98 4.73
CA PHE A 217 -1.24 9.16 3.82
C PHE A 217 -0.81 7.86 3.15
N TYR A 218 -0.64 6.79 3.94
CA TYR A 218 -0.27 5.50 3.37
C TYR A 218 -1.39 4.88 2.54
N LYS A 219 -2.66 5.02 2.95
CA LYS A 219 -3.82 4.59 2.15
C LYS A 219 -3.82 5.26 0.78
N GLU A 220 -3.58 6.56 0.72
CA GLU A 220 -3.58 7.33 -0.53
C GLU A 220 -2.48 6.89 -1.51
N LEU A 221 -1.38 6.26 -1.05
CA LEU A 221 -0.36 5.69 -1.94
C LEU A 221 -0.92 4.63 -2.90
N LEU A 222 -2.02 3.96 -2.54
CA LEU A 222 -2.71 3.01 -3.41
C LEU A 222 -3.32 3.67 -4.66
N ASN A 223 -3.46 5.00 -4.66
CA ASN A 223 -3.97 5.79 -5.78
C ASN A 223 -2.85 6.27 -6.74
N LEU A 224 -1.60 5.87 -6.52
CA LEU A 224 -0.49 6.17 -7.44
C LEU A 224 -0.68 5.46 -8.79
N LYS A 225 0.11 5.88 -9.80
CA LYS A 225 0.15 5.23 -11.11
C LYS A 225 0.46 3.73 -10.95
N GLN A 226 -0.09 2.90 -11.85
CA GLN A 226 -0.01 1.44 -11.80
C GLN A 226 1.43 0.90 -11.63
N GLU A 227 2.41 1.59 -12.19
CA GLU A 227 3.84 1.25 -12.09
C GLU A 227 4.42 1.32 -10.67
N PHE A 228 3.84 2.12 -9.77
CA PHE A 228 4.26 2.25 -8.37
C PHE A 228 3.62 1.20 -7.46
N LEU A 229 2.45 0.67 -7.84
CA LEU A 229 1.65 -0.19 -6.97
C LEU A 229 2.40 -1.43 -6.45
N PRO A 230 3.20 -2.16 -7.26
CA PRO A 230 3.97 -3.30 -6.74
C PRO A 230 4.95 -2.90 -5.62
N TYR A 231 5.55 -1.71 -5.72
CA TYR A 231 6.50 -1.18 -4.73
C TYR A 231 5.79 -0.76 -3.45
N VAL A 232 4.62 -0.12 -3.56
CA VAL A 232 3.76 0.21 -2.42
C VAL A 232 3.36 -1.05 -1.66
N LEU A 233 2.86 -2.06 -2.39
CA LEU A 233 2.41 -3.31 -1.78
C LEU A 233 3.57 -4.08 -1.14
N ASN A 234 4.75 -4.10 -1.77
CA ASN A 234 5.93 -4.73 -1.18
C ASN A 234 6.37 -4.02 0.11
N TYR A 235 6.37 -2.69 0.11
CA TYR A 235 6.66 -1.90 1.31
C TYR A 235 5.69 -2.22 2.46
N PHE A 236 4.39 -2.35 2.17
CA PHE A 236 3.41 -2.75 3.20
C PHE A 236 3.65 -4.17 3.73
N LYS A 237 4.02 -5.14 2.88
CA LYS A 237 4.36 -6.49 3.33
C LYS A 237 5.56 -6.50 4.29
N GLU A 238 6.57 -5.69 4.00
CA GLU A 238 7.76 -5.55 4.85
C GLU A 238 7.44 -4.84 6.18
N ASN A 239 6.44 -3.94 6.18
CA ASN A 239 6.01 -3.16 7.35
C ASN A 239 4.69 -3.69 7.93
N LYS A 240 4.74 -4.85 8.59
CA LYS A 240 3.56 -5.59 9.07
C LYS A 240 2.61 -4.78 9.96
N SER A 241 3.14 -4.06 10.95
CA SER A 241 2.33 -3.25 11.88
C SER A 241 1.52 -2.17 11.15
N LEU A 242 2.17 -1.44 10.23
CA LEU A 242 1.51 -0.49 9.35
C LEU A 242 0.41 -1.16 8.52
N LEU A 243 0.72 -2.30 7.91
CA LEU A 243 -0.27 -3.00 7.08
C LEU A 243 -1.49 -3.45 7.86
N ILE A 244 -1.33 -3.97 9.08
CA ILE A 244 -2.48 -4.43 9.88
C ILE A 244 -3.38 -3.25 10.26
N ASN A 245 -2.79 -2.10 10.62
CA ASN A 245 -3.55 -0.88 10.87
C ASN A 245 -4.24 -0.35 9.60
N LEU A 246 -3.59 -0.45 8.43
CA LEU A 246 -4.21 -0.13 7.15
C LEU A 246 -5.37 -1.08 6.81
N LEU A 247 -5.20 -2.39 7.03
CA LEU A 247 -6.25 -3.39 6.80
C LEU A 247 -7.43 -3.19 7.75
N ALA A 248 -7.20 -2.68 8.96
CA ALA A 248 -8.27 -2.36 9.91
C ALA A 248 -9.19 -1.22 9.39
N ILE A 249 -8.66 -0.28 8.60
CA ILE A 249 -9.43 0.84 8.02
C ILE A 249 -9.87 0.61 6.57
N GLU A 250 -9.13 -0.17 5.80
CA GLU A 250 -9.37 -0.46 4.38
C GLU A 250 -9.20 -1.97 4.14
N THR A 251 -10.19 -2.74 4.60
CA THR A 251 -10.14 -4.19 4.56
C THR A 251 -10.09 -4.76 3.14
N SER A 252 -10.54 -3.99 2.13
CA SER A 252 -10.49 -4.40 0.72
C SER A 252 -9.07 -4.56 0.19
N LEU A 253 -8.09 -3.88 0.82
CA LEU A 253 -6.68 -3.96 0.47
C LEU A 253 -6.14 -5.41 0.51
N ILE A 254 -6.69 -6.29 1.35
CA ILE A 254 -6.24 -7.69 1.44
C ILE A 254 -6.33 -8.42 0.09
N TYR A 255 -7.27 -8.02 -0.78
CA TYR A 255 -7.46 -8.61 -2.11
C TYR A 255 -6.26 -8.39 -3.03
N GLN A 256 -5.48 -7.32 -2.82
CA GLN A 256 -4.26 -7.05 -3.59
C GLN A 256 -3.20 -8.14 -3.39
N PHE A 257 -3.32 -8.94 -2.32
CA PHE A 257 -2.40 -10.02 -1.99
C PHE A 257 -2.92 -11.41 -2.37
N LYS A 258 -4.02 -11.51 -3.14
CA LYS A 258 -4.66 -12.80 -3.50
C LYS A 258 -3.74 -13.81 -4.19
N THR A 259 -2.70 -13.33 -4.89
CA THR A 259 -1.73 -14.18 -5.59
C THR A 259 -0.58 -14.65 -4.71
N ASP A 260 -0.57 -14.29 -3.43
CA ASP A 260 0.45 -14.64 -2.45
C ASP A 260 -0.17 -15.39 -1.26
N PRO A 261 -0.49 -16.69 -1.42
CA PRO A 261 -1.14 -17.47 -0.36
C PRO A 261 -0.27 -17.64 0.88
N VAL A 262 1.07 -17.60 0.74
CA VAL A 262 2.01 -17.65 1.86
C VAL A 262 1.85 -16.42 2.74
N PHE A 263 1.77 -15.25 2.11
CA PHE A 263 1.52 -14.00 2.79
C PHE A 263 0.14 -13.96 3.47
N ILE A 264 -0.92 -14.37 2.77
CA ILE A 264 -2.27 -14.45 3.35
C ILE A 264 -2.27 -15.35 4.60
N ARG A 265 -1.60 -16.51 4.52
CA ARG A 265 -1.43 -17.41 5.65
C ARG A 265 -0.72 -16.75 6.84
N MET A 266 0.35 -16.02 6.58
CA MET A 266 1.07 -15.28 7.61
C MET A 266 0.15 -14.28 8.32
N VAL A 267 -0.65 -13.50 7.59
CA VAL A 267 -1.57 -12.50 8.16
C VAL A 267 -2.50 -13.12 9.20
N TRP A 268 -3.26 -14.16 8.84
CA TRP A 268 -4.23 -14.73 9.78
C TRP A 268 -3.61 -15.62 10.86
N LYS A 269 -2.39 -16.12 10.68
CA LYS A 269 -1.71 -16.94 11.68
C LYS A 269 -0.96 -16.12 12.72
N THR A 270 -0.34 -15.00 12.33
CA THR A 270 0.59 -14.27 13.22
C THR A 270 0.14 -12.87 13.61
N GLU A 271 -0.68 -12.23 12.78
CA GLU A 271 -0.95 -10.79 12.90
C GLU A 271 -2.36 -10.47 13.44
N LEU A 272 -3.37 -11.31 13.17
CA LEU A 272 -4.74 -11.10 13.66
C LEU A 272 -4.88 -11.49 15.15
N LYS A 273 -4.51 -10.56 16.04
CA LYS A 273 -4.55 -10.75 17.51
C LYS A 273 -5.40 -9.71 18.23
N ASN A 274 -6.43 -10.19 18.94
CA ASN A 274 -7.19 -9.54 20.00
C ASN A 274 -7.60 -8.07 19.75
N SER A 275 -8.25 -7.79 18.61
CA SER A 275 -8.85 -6.49 18.32
C SER A 275 -10.20 -6.65 17.61
N PHE A 276 -11.16 -5.81 17.97
CA PHE A 276 -12.46 -5.69 17.30
C PHE A 276 -12.30 -5.49 15.78
N SER A 277 -11.31 -4.69 15.37
CA SER A 277 -11.05 -4.40 13.96
C SER A 277 -10.58 -5.62 13.15
N HIS A 278 -10.03 -6.65 13.81
CA HIS A 278 -9.48 -7.82 13.12
C HIS A 278 -10.57 -8.73 12.56
N TYR A 279 -11.76 -8.78 13.17
CA TYR A 279 -12.87 -9.54 12.60
C TYR A 279 -13.33 -8.98 11.24
N ARG A 280 -13.18 -7.67 11.00
CA ARG A 280 -13.45 -7.09 9.67
C ARG A 280 -12.44 -7.57 8.62
N ILE A 281 -11.21 -7.85 9.02
CA ILE A 281 -10.19 -8.48 8.16
C ILE A 281 -10.55 -9.95 7.91
N VAL A 282 -10.96 -10.70 8.94
CA VAL A 282 -11.49 -12.08 8.82
C VAL A 282 -12.64 -12.15 7.82
N VAL A 283 -13.62 -11.26 7.95
CA VAL A 283 -14.75 -11.15 7.03
C VAL A 283 -14.28 -10.91 5.60
N SER A 284 -13.26 -10.06 5.39
CA SER A 284 -12.74 -9.79 4.05
C SER A 284 -11.97 -10.98 3.47
N LEU A 285 -11.21 -11.72 4.28
CA LEU A 285 -10.58 -12.99 3.87
C LEU A 285 -11.63 -13.99 3.37
N LEU A 286 -12.76 -14.10 4.07
CA LEU A 286 -13.88 -14.98 3.71
C LEU A 286 -14.62 -14.48 2.46
N ARG A 287 -14.96 -13.18 2.41
CA ARG A 287 -15.64 -12.52 1.29
C ARG A 287 -14.90 -12.75 -0.04
N TYR A 288 -13.58 -12.63 0.00
CA TYR A 288 -12.72 -12.83 -1.17
C TYR A 288 -12.25 -14.27 -1.37
N LYS A 289 -12.70 -15.21 -0.52
CA LYS A 289 -12.35 -16.64 -0.58
C LYS A 289 -10.83 -16.88 -0.62
N LEU A 290 -10.09 -16.15 0.22
CA LEU A 290 -8.62 -16.18 0.25
C LEU A 290 -8.06 -17.32 1.12
N ILE A 291 -8.92 -18.07 1.82
CA ILE A 291 -8.52 -19.20 2.68
C ILE A 291 -8.70 -20.50 1.89
N PRO A 292 -7.61 -21.29 1.68
CA PRO A 292 -7.70 -22.61 1.08
C PRO A 292 -8.61 -23.55 1.88
N LYS A 293 -9.35 -24.43 1.18
CA LYS A 293 -10.33 -25.33 1.82
C LYS A 293 -9.69 -26.28 2.83
N ASP A 294 -8.49 -26.78 2.52
CA ASP A 294 -7.69 -27.68 3.35
C ASP A 294 -7.12 -26.99 4.61
N GLN A 295 -7.12 -25.65 4.66
CA GLN A 295 -6.63 -24.86 5.78
C GLN A 295 -7.76 -24.17 6.55
N PHE A 296 -9.02 -24.39 6.16
CA PHE A 296 -10.14 -23.61 6.69
C PHE A 296 -10.40 -23.87 8.18
N GLU A 297 -10.36 -25.13 8.61
CA GLU A 297 -10.51 -25.49 10.02
C GLU A 297 -9.38 -24.90 10.86
N GLU A 298 -8.14 -25.02 10.39
CA GLU A 298 -6.97 -24.42 11.04
C GLU A 298 -7.10 -22.90 11.17
N PHE A 299 -7.63 -22.24 10.13
CA PHE A 299 -7.93 -20.82 10.14
C PHE A 299 -8.95 -20.47 11.23
N VAL A 300 -10.08 -21.19 11.32
CA VAL A 300 -11.10 -20.96 12.35
C VAL A 300 -10.53 -21.14 13.75
N ILE A 301 -9.73 -22.19 13.98
CA ILE A 301 -9.02 -22.40 15.26
C ILE A 301 -8.13 -21.20 15.56
N ALA A 302 -7.28 -20.78 14.61
CA ALA A 302 -6.37 -19.66 14.81
C ALA A 302 -7.10 -18.35 15.14
N ILE A 303 -8.24 -18.07 14.49
CA ILE A 303 -9.02 -16.87 14.77
C ILE A 303 -9.65 -16.92 16.17
N THR A 304 -10.30 -18.03 16.54
CA THR A 304 -10.99 -18.19 17.83
C THR A 304 -10.04 -18.31 19.02
N GLU A 305 -8.79 -18.70 18.81
CA GLU A 305 -7.76 -18.73 19.86
C GLU A 305 -7.09 -17.37 20.10
N ASN A 306 -7.04 -16.52 19.07
CA ASN A 306 -6.27 -15.27 19.13
C ASN A 306 -7.12 -14.00 19.18
N ASN A 307 -8.44 -14.06 18.96
CA ASN A 307 -9.30 -12.88 18.90
C ASN A 307 -10.47 -12.96 19.88
N SER A 308 -10.77 -11.85 20.56
CA SER A 308 -11.99 -11.73 21.37
C SER A 308 -13.22 -11.63 20.49
N ASP A 309 -14.33 -12.15 20.99
CA ASP A 309 -15.63 -12.13 20.33
C ASP A 309 -16.37 -10.78 20.39
N THR A 310 -15.68 -9.68 20.68
CA THR A 310 -16.29 -8.35 20.85
C THR A 310 -17.06 -7.88 19.62
N PHE A 311 -16.67 -8.32 18.43
CA PHE A 311 -17.42 -8.14 17.17
C PHE A 311 -18.87 -8.64 17.25
N PHE A 312 -19.14 -9.62 18.10
CA PHE A 312 -20.42 -10.31 18.22
C PHE A 312 -21.31 -9.82 19.37
N VAL A 313 -20.85 -8.84 20.17
CA VAL A 313 -21.61 -8.32 21.31
C VAL A 313 -22.88 -7.61 20.84
N ASP A 314 -22.77 -6.78 19.80
CA ASP A 314 -23.89 -6.05 19.23
C ASP A 314 -23.75 -6.00 17.70
N ILE A 315 -24.57 -6.82 17.02
CA ILE A 315 -24.68 -6.79 15.57
C ILE A 315 -25.64 -5.66 15.22
N SER A 316 -25.10 -4.44 15.19
CA SER A 316 -25.82 -3.27 14.74
C SER A 316 -26.08 -3.32 13.23
N ALA A 317 -26.99 -2.48 12.74
CA ALA A 317 -27.24 -2.30 11.32
C ALA A 317 -25.97 -2.01 10.50
N GLU A 318 -24.94 -1.42 11.13
CA GLU A 318 -23.67 -1.07 10.50
C GLU A 318 -22.77 -2.28 10.21
N ASN A 319 -22.86 -3.36 11.00
CA ASN A 319 -22.04 -4.57 10.82
C ASN A 319 -22.86 -5.77 10.29
N GLN A 320 -24.13 -5.56 9.92
CA GLN A 320 -25.02 -6.61 9.44
C GLN A 320 -24.50 -7.27 8.16
N VAL A 321 -23.91 -6.47 7.26
CA VAL A 321 -23.35 -6.97 5.99
C VAL A 321 -22.16 -7.88 6.27
N GLU A 322 -21.28 -7.49 7.19
CA GLU A 322 -20.13 -8.28 7.63
C GLU A 322 -20.58 -9.59 8.28
N PHE A 323 -21.60 -9.53 9.15
CA PHE A 323 -22.13 -10.72 9.79
C PHE A 323 -22.79 -11.68 8.78
N ASN A 324 -23.50 -11.17 7.78
CA ASN A 324 -24.08 -12.00 6.72
C ASN A 324 -23.00 -12.78 5.96
N VAL A 325 -21.81 -12.21 5.73
CA VAL A 325 -20.68 -12.93 5.13
C VAL A 325 -20.24 -14.11 6.01
N LEU A 326 -20.17 -13.93 7.33
CA LEU A 326 -19.84 -15.02 8.26
C LEU A 326 -20.90 -16.12 8.23
N LYS A 327 -22.17 -15.73 8.22
CA LYS A 327 -23.33 -16.65 8.19
C LYS A 327 -23.42 -17.46 6.90
N GLU A 328 -23.18 -16.82 5.76
CA GLU A 328 -23.20 -17.46 4.44
C GLU A 328 -21.95 -18.33 4.19
N SER A 329 -20.87 -18.06 4.92
CA SER A 329 -19.68 -18.91 4.92
C SER A 329 -19.86 -20.14 5.82
N ILE A 330 -18.97 -21.12 5.67
CA ILE A 330 -18.91 -22.27 6.59
C ILE A 330 -18.23 -21.94 7.94
N PHE A 331 -17.88 -20.67 8.19
CA PHE A 331 -17.15 -20.24 9.39
C PHE A 331 -17.91 -20.58 10.68
N LEU A 332 -19.15 -20.10 10.82
CA LEU A 332 -19.94 -20.34 12.04
C LEU A 332 -20.22 -21.82 12.26
N LYS A 333 -20.48 -22.57 11.19
CA LYS A 333 -20.64 -24.02 11.27
C LYS A 333 -19.39 -24.70 11.83
N THR A 334 -18.21 -24.35 11.28
CA THR A 334 -16.92 -24.88 11.72
C THR A 334 -16.63 -24.52 13.18
N VAL A 335 -17.01 -23.32 13.62
CA VAL A 335 -16.94 -22.93 15.04
C VAL A 335 -17.77 -23.87 15.90
N GLY A 336 -19.01 -24.17 15.50
CA GLY A 336 -19.88 -25.13 16.18
C GLY A 336 -19.28 -26.52 16.27
N ASP A 337 -18.79 -27.03 15.14
CA ASP A 337 -18.16 -28.35 15.04
C ASP A 337 -16.96 -28.46 16.01
N ILE A 338 -16.14 -27.41 16.15
CA ILE A 338 -15.02 -27.35 17.11
C ILE A 338 -15.52 -27.20 18.55
N ALA A 339 -16.50 -26.32 18.77
CA ALA A 339 -16.99 -25.96 20.10
C ALA A 339 -17.68 -27.12 20.81
N PHE A 340 -18.53 -27.85 20.08
CA PHE A 340 -19.46 -28.82 20.62
C PHE A 340 -19.16 -30.26 20.21
N HIS A 341 -17.97 -30.54 19.65
CA HIS A 341 -17.55 -31.91 19.31
C HIS A 341 -17.75 -32.86 20.50
N SER A 342 -18.51 -33.94 20.31
CA SER A 342 -18.99 -34.81 21.39
C SER A 342 -17.88 -35.43 22.24
N ASP A 343 -16.77 -35.83 21.63
CA ASP A 343 -15.65 -36.45 22.36
C ASP A 343 -14.82 -35.46 23.20
N PHE A 344 -14.57 -34.26 22.67
CA PHE A 344 -13.68 -33.26 23.29
C PHE A 344 -14.16 -31.83 22.99
N PRO A 345 -15.30 -31.40 23.57
CA PRO A 345 -15.87 -30.12 23.21
C PRO A 345 -14.98 -28.99 23.71
N LYS A 346 -14.56 -28.11 22.80
CA LYS A 346 -13.65 -26.98 23.11
C LYS A 346 -14.27 -26.02 24.13
N ILE A 347 -15.60 -25.98 24.28
CA ILE A 347 -16.27 -25.21 25.34
C ILE A 347 -15.89 -25.66 26.78
N ASN A 348 -15.32 -26.86 26.95
CA ASN A 348 -14.75 -27.27 28.23
C ASN A 348 -13.49 -26.45 28.61
N SER A 349 -12.81 -25.84 27.64
CA SER A 349 -11.70 -24.93 27.91
C SER A 349 -12.23 -23.61 28.45
N PHE A 350 -11.91 -23.34 29.72
CA PHE A 350 -12.43 -22.18 30.44
C PHE A 350 -12.15 -20.86 29.72
N ASP A 351 -10.90 -20.62 29.34
CA ASP A 351 -10.51 -19.38 28.66
C ASP A 351 -11.09 -19.31 27.25
N TRP A 352 -11.04 -20.39 26.48
CA TRP A 352 -11.57 -20.37 25.12
C TRP A 352 -13.07 -20.08 25.09
N ALA A 353 -13.85 -20.75 25.93
CA ALA A 353 -15.29 -20.51 26.03
C ALA A 353 -15.61 -19.09 26.53
N ARG A 354 -14.78 -18.55 27.44
CA ARG A 354 -14.91 -17.17 27.94
C ARG A 354 -14.71 -16.13 26.84
N GLU A 355 -13.70 -16.31 26.01
CA GLU A 355 -13.34 -15.37 24.94
C GLU A 355 -14.24 -15.47 23.70
N ASN A 356 -14.99 -16.58 23.54
CA ASN A 356 -15.85 -16.86 22.39
C ASN A 356 -17.35 -16.93 22.72
N LYS A 357 -17.78 -16.58 23.93
CA LYS A 357 -19.17 -16.68 24.42
C LYS A 357 -20.24 -16.06 23.50
N ASN A 358 -20.04 -14.85 23.00
CA ASN A 358 -20.95 -14.13 22.12
C ASN A 358 -21.03 -14.81 20.75
N LEU A 359 -19.87 -15.20 20.19
CA LEU A 359 -19.80 -15.96 18.94
C LEU A 359 -20.58 -17.28 19.05
N LEU A 360 -20.44 -18.00 20.18
CA LEU A 360 -21.16 -19.23 20.46
C LEU A 360 -22.68 -18.99 20.55
N CYS A 361 -23.14 -17.90 21.18
CA CYS A 361 -24.55 -17.55 21.21
C CYS A 361 -25.13 -17.31 19.81
N HIS A 362 -24.40 -16.62 18.92
CA HIS A 362 -24.85 -16.46 17.53
C HIS A 362 -24.86 -17.76 16.75
N TYR A 363 -23.92 -18.67 17.00
CA TYR A 363 -23.98 -20.01 16.45
C TYR A 363 -25.30 -20.71 16.85
N LEU A 364 -25.63 -20.69 18.16
CA LEU A 364 -26.84 -21.33 18.68
C LEU A 364 -28.13 -20.72 18.11
N ARG A 365 -28.18 -19.40 17.93
CA ARG A 365 -29.32 -18.73 17.26
C ARG A 365 -29.54 -19.19 15.82
N ILE A 366 -28.46 -19.51 15.11
CA ILE A 366 -28.53 -19.85 13.68
C ILE A 366 -28.76 -21.35 13.46
N TYR A 367 -28.05 -22.20 14.20
CA TYR A 367 -28.04 -23.65 13.99
C TYR A 367 -28.89 -24.42 14.99
N ASN A 368 -29.37 -23.75 16.05
CA ASN A 368 -30.15 -24.31 17.13
C ASN A 368 -29.40 -25.45 17.87
N PHE A 369 -30.10 -26.14 18.78
CA PHE A 369 -29.53 -27.24 19.56
C PHE A 369 -29.64 -28.59 18.83
N ASN A 370 -28.64 -29.43 18.99
CA ASN A 370 -28.71 -30.85 18.64
C ASN A 370 -28.19 -31.68 19.84
N GLU A 371 -28.23 -33.00 19.71
CA GLU A 371 -27.76 -33.89 20.79
C GLU A 371 -26.32 -33.58 21.23
N ASP A 372 -25.40 -33.39 20.29
CA ASP A 372 -23.99 -33.10 20.59
C ASP A 372 -23.82 -31.80 21.38
N VAL A 373 -24.52 -30.74 20.96
CA VAL A 373 -24.53 -29.45 21.67
C VAL A 373 -25.07 -29.63 23.10
N VAL A 374 -26.19 -30.32 23.27
CA VAL A 374 -26.80 -30.52 24.60
C VAL A 374 -25.89 -31.36 25.50
N ARG A 375 -25.28 -32.43 24.98
CA ARG A 375 -24.29 -33.25 25.72
C ARG A 375 -23.06 -32.44 26.10
N ALA A 376 -22.54 -31.63 25.18
CA ALA A 376 -21.38 -30.77 25.43
C ALA A 376 -21.69 -29.75 26.53
N LEU A 377 -22.85 -29.07 26.48
CA LEU A 377 -23.29 -28.14 27.52
C LEU A 377 -23.45 -28.84 28.87
N TYR A 378 -24.10 -30.00 28.90
CA TYR A 378 -24.22 -30.80 30.13
C TYR A 378 -22.85 -31.13 30.72
N SER A 379 -21.96 -31.71 29.92
CA SER A 379 -20.62 -32.11 30.37
C SER A 379 -19.78 -30.93 30.88
N THR A 380 -20.02 -29.73 30.34
CA THR A 380 -19.28 -28.51 30.69
C THR A 380 -19.81 -27.90 31.99
N PHE A 381 -21.12 -27.72 32.11
CA PHE A 381 -21.75 -27.00 33.22
C PHE A 381 -22.09 -27.87 34.43
N SER A 382 -21.99 -29.20 34.32
CA SER A 382 -22.08 -30.12 35.47
C SER A 382 -20.78 -30.21 36.28
N LYS A 383 -19.66 -29.65 35.79
CA LYS A 383 -18.37 -29.61 36.49
C LYS A 383 -18.30 -28.41 37.44
N PRO A 384 -17.54 -28.47 38.56
CA PRO A 384 -17.39 -27.32 39.46
C PRO A 384 -16.73 -26.07 38.84
N ASN A 385 -15.73 -26.28 37.97
CA ASN A 385 -14.93 -25.21 37.35
C ASN A 385 -15.36 -24.95 35.88
N TYR A 386 -16.64 -24.68 35.67
CA TYR A 386 -17.19 -24.37 34.34
C TYR A 386 -16.86 -22.93 33.91
N PRO A 387 -16.85 -22.61 32.60
CA PRO A 387 -16.68 -21.25 32.07
C PRO A 387 -17.87 -20.36 32.45
N TRP A 388 -17.83 -19.76 33.64
CA TRP A 388 -18.97 -19.05 34.21
C TRP A 388 -19.45 -17.85 33.40
N GLN A 389 -18.58 -17.17 32.66
CA GLN A 389 -18.99 -16.07 31.78
C GLN A 389 -19.81 -16.58 30.59
N PHE A 390 -19.41 -17.71 29.99
CA PHE A 390 -20.21 -18.32 28.93
C PHE A 390 -21.54 -18.81 29.48
N GLY A 391 -21.55 -19.44 30.66
CA GLY A 391 -22.78 -19.84 31.34
C GLY A 391 -23.72 -18.66 31.60
N LYS A 392 -23.19 -17.53 32.04
CA LYS A 392 -23.98 -16.31 32.27
C LYS A 392 -24.61 -15.80 30.96
N THR A 393 -23.82 -15.72 29.89
CA THR A 393 -24.30 -15.26 28.57
C THR A 393 -25.31 -16.24 27.96
N LEU A 394 -25.20 -17.55 28.22
CA LEU A 394 -26.23 -18.52 27.83
C LEU A 394 -27.54 -18.34 28.60
N VAL A 395 -27.47 -18.06 29.91
CA VAL A 395 -28.67 -17.75 30.70
C VAL A 395 -29.34 -16.48 30.17
N GLU A 396 -28.56 -15.43 29.91
CA GLU A 396 -29.06 -14.18 29.30
C GLU A 396 -29.71 -14.46 27.93
N LEU A 397 -29.14 -15.34 27.10
CA LEU A 397 -29.73 -15.78 25.84
C LEU A 397 -31.08 -16.49 26.05
N PHE A 398 -31.17 -17.42 26.99
CA PHE A 398 -32.40 -18.14 27.31
C PHE A 398 -33.50 -17.24 27.89
N GLU A 399 -33.13 -16.21 28.68
CA GLU A 399 -34.07 -15.22 29.19
C GLU A 399 -34.60 -14.29 28.08
N GLN A 400 -33.76 -13.95 27.10
CA GLN A 400 -34.12 -13.09 25.98
C GLN A 400 -34.93 -13.82 24.90
N GLU A 401 -34.62 -15.09 24.66
CA GLU A 401 -35.21 -15.95 23.63
C GLU A 401 -35.69 -17.27 24.27
N PRO A 402 -36.81 -17.27 25.02
CA PRO A 402 -37.30 -18.44 25.76
C PRO A 402 -37.53 -19.68 24.89
N GLU A 403 -37.88 -19.50 23.61
CA GLU A 403 -38.04 -20.56 22.63
C GLU A 403 -36.76 -21.39 22.41
N LEU A 404 -35.57 -20.78 22.55
CA LEU A 404 -34.31 -21.50 22.49
C LEU A 404 -34.13 -22.41 23.70
N PHE A 405 -34.60 -21.98 24.87
CA PHE A 405 -34.55 -22.79 26.08
C PHE A 405 -35.54 -23.96 26.01
N GLU A 406 -36.77 -23.73 25.54
CA GLU A 406 -37.74 -24.80 25.29
C GLU A 406 -37.21 -25.86 24.32
N TYR A 407 -36.51 -25.42 23.27
CA TYR A 407 -35.91 -26.35 22.33
C TYR A 407 -34.73 -27.12 22.94
N TYR A 408 -33.90 -26.45 23.74
CA TYR A 408 -32.83 -27.10 24.51
C TYR A 408 -33.38 -28.19 25.45
N THR A 409 -34.43 -27.89 26.22
CA THR A 409 -35.04 -28.86 27.16
C THR A 409 -35.72 -30.02 26.43
N MET A 410 -36.41 -29.75 25.31
CA MET A 410 -37.01 -30.80 24.47
C MET A 410 -35.97 -31.82 24.00
N ILE A 411 -34.80 -31.35 23.52
CA ILE A 411 -33.71 -32.25 23.09
C ILE A 411 -33.09 -32.97 24.29
N ALA A 412 -32.93 -32.30 25.43
CA ALA A 412 -32.43 -32.92 26.65
C ALA A 412 -33.33 -34.07 27.10
N ASP A 413 -34.64 -33.87 27.14
CA ASP A 413 -35.64 -34.89 27.50
C ASP A 413 -35.63 -36.05 26.51
N LEU A 414 -35.62 -35.75 25.21
CA LEU A 414 -35.59 -36.77 24.13
C LEU A 414 -34.41 -37.73 24.28
N HIS A 415 -33.25 -37.23 24.71
CA HIS A 415 -32.01 -37.99 24.85
C HIS A 415 -31.69 -38.37 26.30
N SER A 416 -32.61 -38.15 27.25
CA SER A 416 -32.43 -38.43 28.68
C SER A 416 -31.18 -37.79 29.28
N ILE A 417 -30.92 -36.53 28.91
CA ILE A 417 -29.83 -35.70 29.43
C ILE A 417 -30.40 -34.79 30.49
N GLU A 418 -29.83 -34.80 31.69
CA GLU A 418 -30.26 -33.89 32.76
C GLU A 418 -29.88 -32.44 32.43
N ILE A 419 -30.71 -31.48 32.84
CA ILE A 419 -30.37 -30.06 32.78
C ILE A 419 -29.36 -29.76 33.89
N PRO A 420 -28.20 -29.15 33.60
CA PRO A 420 -27.24 -28.75 34.63
C PRO A 420 -27.86 -27.92 35.75
N SER A 421 -27.51 -28.23 37.00
CA SER A 421 -27.99 -27.52 38.20
C SER A 421 -27.73 -26.01 38.15
N TYR A 422 -26.68 -25.60 37.44
CA TYR A 422 -26.39 -24.21 37.15
C TYR A 422 -27.54 -23.50 36.43
N PHE A 423 -28.07 -24.10 35.36
CA PHE A 423 -29.19 -23.53 34.60
C PHE A 423 -30.48 -23.60 35.40
N GLN A 424 -30.74 -24.72 36.10
CA GLN A 424 -31.92 -24.86 36.95
C GLN A 424 -32.03 -23.73 37.98
N LYS A 425 -30.94 -23.49 38.72
CA LYS A 425 -30.88 -22.44 39.74
C LYS A 425 -31.05 -21.02 39.17
N ARG A 426 -30.52 -20.77 37.98
CA ARG A 426 -30.50 -19.43 37.37
C ARG A 426 -31.82 -19.09 36.68
N LEU A 427 -32.46 -20.07 36.06
CA LEU A 427 -33.72 -19.90 35.33
C LEU A 427 -34.95 -20.20 36.20
N GLY A 428 -34.76 -20.72 37.43
CA GLY A 428 -35.84 -20.92 38.39
C GLY A 428 -36.75 -22.11 38.09
N ILE A 429 -36.19 -23.18 37.54
CA ILE A 429 -36.89 -24.43 37.18
C ILE A 429 -36.58 -25.59 38.12
#